data_AF-A0A6N8EEY9-F1
#
_entry.id   AF-A0A6N8EEY9-F1
#
_cell.length_a   1.000
_cell.length_b   1.000
_cell.length_c   1.000
_cell.angle_alpha   90.00
_cell.angle_beta   90.00
_cell.angle_gamma   90.00
#
_symmetry.space_group_name_H-M   'P 1'
#
loop_
_entity.id
_entity.type
_entity.pdbx_description
1 polymer ?
#
loop_
_entity_poly.entity_id
_entity_poly.type
_entity_poly.pdbx_seq_one_letter_code
_entity_poly.pdbx_strand_id
1 'polypeptide(L)'
;MRRDHGFTLIELMIVVAIIAILSAIALPAYQDYVIRSRTSAALAEIAPGKATFESLVLLESLNTNDVSILGLPQSTQHCSVISMDSSGTGFIRCVLKGHPRLVSNNSTLTLNRLNSGEWNCVTENIEARWRPSHCD
;
A
#
# COMPACT_ATOMS: atom_id res chain seq x y z
N MET A 1 41.00 32.84 25.57
CA MET A 1 41.07 31.45 25.03
C MET A 1 39.74 30.77 25.32
N ARG A 2 38.92 30.50 24.30
CA ARG A 2 37.71 29.68 24.45
C ARG A 2 38.19 28.23 24.66
N ARG A 3 37.79 27.60 25.78
CA ARG A 3 37.96 26.17 25.98
C ARG A 3 36.88 25.49 25.13
N ASP A 4 37.26 24.93 23.99
CA ASP A 4 36.37 24.03 23.26
C ASP A 4 36.29 22.74 24.09
N HIS A 5 35.14 22.56 24.75
CA HIS A 5 34.80 21.30 25.42
C HIS A 5 34.51 20.26 24.33
N GLY A 6 35.52 19.47 23.98
CA GLY A 6 35.37 18.34 23.07
C GLY A 6 34.63 17.17 23.75
N PHE A 7 33.91 16.39 22.94
CA PHE A 7 33.23 15.16 23.36
C PHE A 7 34.27 14.06 23.61
N THR A 8 34.12 13.28 24.69
CA THR A 8 35.07 12.19 24.99
C THR A 8 34.76 10.94 24.16
N LEU A 9 35.80 10.14 23.88
CA LEU A 9 35.65 8.85 23.19
C LEU A 9 34.73 7.89 23.97
N ILE A 10 34.79 7.93 25.30
CA ILE A 10 33.94 7.07 26.15
C ILE A 10 32.47 7.51 26.11
N GLU A 11 32.18 8.81 26.09
CA GLU A 11 30.81 9.29 25.89
C GLU A 11 30.24 8.84 24.55
N LEU A 12 31.06 8.87 23.49
CA LEU A 12 30.62 8.44 22.16
C LEU A 12 30.32 6.95 22.12
N MET A 13 31.16 6.12 22.74
CA MET A 13 30.94 4.67 22.81
C MET A 13 29.66 4.32 23.56
N ILE A 14 29.35 5.01 24.67
CA ILE A 14 28.11 4.77 25.43
C ILE A 14 26.89 5.18 24.61
N VAL A 15 26.93 6.33 23.94
CA VAL A 15 25.81 6.80 23.09
C VAL A 15 25.54 5.81 21.94
N VAL A 16 26.59 5.33 21.27
CA VAL A 16 26.44 4.33 20.20
C VAL A 16 25.85 3.02 20.73
N ALA A 17 26.26 2.57 21.93
CA ALA A 17 25.70 1.36 22.54
C ALA A 17 24.19 1.50 22.83
N ILE A 18 23.76 2.65 23.33
CA ILE A 18 22.33 2.91 23.60
C ILE A 18 21.54 2.96 22.30
N ILE A 19 22.03 3.67 21.27
CA ILE A 19 21.37 3.76 19.96
C ILE A 19 21.26 2.37 19.31
N ALA A 20 22.30 1.53 19.42
CA ALA A 20 22.28 0.16 18.92
C ALA A 20 21.12 -0.65 19.52
N ILE A 21 20.95 -0.61 20.84
CA ILE A 21 19.86 -1.32 21.54
C ILE A 21 18.48 -0.79 21.10
N LEU A 22 18.30 0.54 21.07
CA LEU A 22 17.02 1.14 20.68
C LEU A 22 16.66 0.83 19.21
N SER A 23 17.64 0.92 18.31
CA SER A 23 17.45 0.70 16.87
C SER A 23 17.03 -0.73 16.53
N ALA A 24 17.48 -1.72 17.31
CA ALA A 24 17.10 -3.13 17.11
C ALA A 24 15.58 -3.35 17.21
N ILE A 25 14.88 -2.53 18.00
CA ILE A 25 13.42 -2.59 18.17
C ILE A 25 12.72 -1.56 17.28
N ALA A 26 13.27 -0.34 17.20
CA ALA A 26 12.66 0.77 16.49
C ALA A 26 12.66 0.57 14.97
N LEU A 27 13.72 0.01 14.38
CA LEU A 27 13.82 -0.16 12.93
C LEU A 27 12.79 -1.16 12.38
N PRO A 28 12.63 -2.39 12.93
CA PRO A 28 11.58 -3.30 12.47
C PRO A 28 10.17 -2.72 12.62
N ALA A 29 9.89 -2.05 13.75
CA ALA A 29 8.59 -1.42 13.98
C ALA A 29 8.30 -0.28 12.98
N TYR A 30 9.32 0.54 12.67
CA TYR A 30 9.20 1.59 11.67
C TYR A 30 8.98 1.01 10.26
N GLN A 31 9.66 -0.08 9.91
CA GLN A 31 9.43 -0.77 8.64
C GLN A 31 7.98 -1.27 8.52
N ASP A 32 7.44 -1.89 9.57
CA ASP A 32 6.03 -2.33 9.61
C ASP A 32 5.06 -1.16 9.39
N TYR A 33 5.32 -0.01 10.01
CA TYR A 33 4.54 1.21 9.79
C TYR A 33 4.60 1.69 8.33
N VAL A 34 5.80 1.75 7.74
CA VAL A 34 5.97 2.17 6.34
C VAL A 34 5.26 1.22 5.39
N ILE A 35 5.31 -0.09 5.63
CA ILE A 35 4.59 -1.08 4.82
C ILE A 35 3.08 -0.82 4.89
N ARG A 36 2.52 -0.68 6.09
CA ARG A 36 1.08 -0.40 6.28
C ARG A 36 0.65 0.93 5.66
N SER A 37 1.48 1.97 5.77
CA SER A 37 1.20 3.26 5.14
C SER A 37 1.16 3.16 3.61
N ARG A 38 2.03 2.33 3.02
CA ARG A 38 2.07 2.10 1.57
C ARG A 38 0.86 1.31 1.09
N THR A 39 0.45 0.27 1.82
CA THR A 39 -0.76 -0.51 1.47
C THR A 39 -2.02 0.35 1.55
N SER A 40 -2.14 1.20 2.57
CA SER A 40 -3.26 2.15 2.66
C SER A 40 -3.23 3.21 1.55
N ALA A 41 -2.04 3.68 1.16
CA ALA A 41 -1.91 4.62 0.05
C ALA A 41 -2.30 3.97 -1.28
N ALA A 42 -1.89 2.73 -1.53
CA ALA A 42 -2.30 1.96 -2.72
C ALA A 42 -3.82 1.81 -2.81
N LEU A 43 -4.49 1.51 -1.69
CA LEU A 43 -5.95 1.47 -1.62
C LEU A 43 -6.57 2.83 -1.99
N ALA A 44 -6.03 3.92 -1.45
CA ALA A 44 -6.51 5.26 -1.73
C ALA A 44 -6.30 5.68 -3.20
N GLU A 45 -5.27 5.16 -3.86
CA GLU A 45 -5.00 5.43 -5.29
C GLU A 45 -6.03 4.76 -6.21
N ILE A 46 -6.52 3.56 -5.87
CA ILE A 46 -7.50 2.84 -6.71
C ILE A 46 -8.97 3.07 -6.29
N ALA A 47 -9.21 3.48 -5.05
CA ALA A 47 -10.57 3.69 -4.52
C ALA A 47 -11.46 4.66 -5.33
N PRO A 48 -10.93 5.75 -5.94
CA PRO A 48 -11.74 6.64 -6.78
C PRO A 48 -12.36 5.94 -7.99
N GLY A 49 -11.72 4.89 -8.51
CA GLY A 49 -12.22 4.12 -9.65
C GLY A 49 -13.54 3.41 -9.38
N LYS A 50 -13.93 3.22 -8.10
CA LYS A 50 -15.24 2.63 -7.75
C LYS A 50 -16.41 3.46 -8.28
N ALA A 51 -16.34 4.79 -8.13
CA ALA A 51 -17.44 5.66 -8.53
C ALA A 51 -17.66 5.66 -10.05
N THR A 52 -16.56 5.69 -10.82
CA THR A 52 -16.61 5.61 -12.28
C THR A 52 -17.04 4.22 -12.73
N PHE A 53 -16.58 3.15 -12.06
CA PHE A 53 -17.02 1.79 -12.33
C PHE A 53 -18.53 1.65 -12.17
N GLU A 54 -19.11 2.11 -11.06
CA GLU A 54 -20.56 2.08 -10.83
C GLU A 54 -21.33 2.83 -11.92
N SER A 55 -20.85 4.01 -12.33
CA SER A 55 -21.48 4.77 -13.41
C SER A 55 -21.48 3.99 -14.73
N LEU A 56 -20.42 3.24 -15.03
CA LEU A 56 -20.31 2.45 -16.26
C LEU A 56 -21.14 1.16 -16.22
N VAL A 57 -21.29 0.54 -15.04
CA VAL A 57 -22.24 -0.58 -14.84
C VAL A 57 -23.66 -0.14 -15.16
N LEU A 58 -24.08 1.03 -14.65
CA LEU A 58 -25.43 1.56 -14.86
C LEU A 58 -25.72 1.91 -16.33
N LEU A 59 -24.69 2.32 -17.07
CA LEU A 59 -24.78 2.63 -18.50
C LEU A 59 -24.58 1.41 -19.40
N GLU A 60 -24.36 0.22 -18.83
CA GLU A 60 -24.02 -1.01 -19.55
C GLU A 60 -22.82 -0.83 -20.52
N SER A 61 -21.86 0.04 -20.14
CA SER A 61 -20.75 0.47 -20.99
C SER A 61 -19.40 -0.17 -20.59
N LEU A 62 -19.41 -1.16 -19.70
CA LEU A 62 -18.22 -1.94 -19.35
C LEU A 62 -17.95 -3.01 -20.42
N ASN A 63 -17.20 -2.62 -21.44
CA ASN A 63 -16.89 -3.49 -22.59
C ASN A 63 -15.38 -3.77 -22.76
N THR A 64 -14.54 -3.26 -21.85
CA THR A 64 -13.08 -3.39 -21.89
C THR A 64 -12.52 -3.51 -20.49
N ASN A 65 -11.43 -4.27 -20.35
CA ASN A 65 -10.67 -4.42 -19.10
C ASN A 65 -9.58 -3.34 -18.93
N ASP A 66 -9.61 -2.28 -19.75
CA ASP A 66 -8.68 -1.16 -19.61
C ASP A 66 -9.10 -0.24 -18.46
N VAL A 67 -8.24 -0.14 -17.45
CA VAL A 67 -8.47 0.67 -16.25
C VAL A 67 -8.56 2.19 -16.55
N SER A 68 -8.07 2.62 -17.72
CA SER A 68 -8.11 4.02 -18.14
C SER A 68 -9.54 4.58 -18.22
N ILE A 69 -10.53 3.73 -18.51
CA ILE A 69 -11.95 4.12 -18.56
C ILE A 69 -12.48 4.55 -17.17
N LEU A 70 -11.84 4.07 -16.10
CA LEU A 70 -12.16 4.43 -14.73
C LEU A 70 -11.51 5.75 -14.29
N GLY A 71 -10.71 6.38 -15.17
CA GLY A 71 -9.89 7.54 -14.83
C GLY A 71 -8.67 7.20 -13.98
N LEU A 72 -8.31 5.91 -13.89
CA LEU A 72 -7.13 5.46 -13.17
C LEU A 72 -5.95 5.26 -14.14
N PRO A 73 -4.71 5.58 -13.72
CA PRO A 73 -3.53 5.20 -14.48
C PRO A 73 -3.27 3.69 -14.38
N GLN A 74 -2.52 3.13 -15.34
CA GLN A 74 -2.13 1.71 -15.30
C GLN A 74 -1.08 1.39 -14.22
N SER A 75 -0.40 2.41 -13.68
CA SER A 75 0.63 2.29 -12.64
C SER A 75 0.73 3.59 -11.85
N THR A 76 1.14 3.49 -10.59
CA THR A 76 1.28 4.62 -9.65
C THR A 76 2.57 4.49 -8.85
N GLN A 77 2.71 5.29 -7.78
CA GLN A 77 3.83 5.14 -6.86
C GLN A 77 3.73 3.87 -6.00
N HIS A 78 2.52 3.42 -5.67
CA HIS A 78 2.28 2.28 -4.79
C HIS A 78 1.72 1.05 -5.49
N CYS A 79 1.25 1.17 -6.73
CA CYS A 79 0.81 0.07 -7.58
C CYS A 79 1.74 -0.07 -8.79
N SER A 80 2.29 -1.26 -9.01
CA SER A 80 3.10 -1.56 -10.19
C SER A 80 2.22 -1.72 -11.42
N VAL A 81 1.10 -2.43 -11.25
CA VAL A 81 0.05 -2.61 -12.25
C VAL A 81 -1.29 -2.43 -11.56
N ILE A 82 -2.16 -1.64 -12.18
CA ILE A 82 -3.57 -1.58 -11.86
C ILE A 82 -4.33 -2.24 -13.00
N SER A 83 -5.15 -3.23 -12.68
CA SER A 83 -6.00 -3.94 -13.63
C SER A 83 -7.44 -3.95 -13.17
N MET A 84 -8.36 -4.17 -14.11
CA MET A 84 -9.77 -4.34 -13.79
C MET A 84 -10.37 -5.52 -14.54
N ASP A 85 -11.50 -6.00 -14.04
CA ASP A 85 -12.42 -6.87 -14.76
C ASP A 85 -13.72 -6.10 -15.02
N SER A 86 -14.18 -6.10 -16.27
CA SER A 86 -15.35 -5.34 -16.73
C SER A 86 -16.69 -6.04 -16.50
N SER A 87 -16.70 -7.19 -15.82
CA SER A 87 -17.95 -7.86 -15.47
C SER A 87 -18.79 -7.03 -14.48
N GLY A 88 -20.11 -7.25 -14.44
CA GLY A 88 -20.99 -6.61 -13.45
C GLY A 88 -20.63 -6.93 -11.99
N THR A 89 -19.88 -8.01 -11.76
CA THR A 89 -19.23 -8.37 -10.49
C THR A 89 -17.71 -8.33 -10.62
N GLY A 90 -17.21 -7.33 -11.34
CA GLY A 90 -15.81 -7.19 -11.63
C GLY A 90 -14.99 -6.76 -10.42
N PHE A 91 -13.72 -6.49 -10.69
CA PHE A 91 -12.80 -6.04 -9.68
C PHE A 91 -11.90 -4.93 -10.19
N ILE A 92 -11.31 -4.18 -9.26
CA ILE A 92 -10.17 -3.29 -9.50
C ILE A 92 -9.03 -3.81 -8.63
N ARG A 93 -7.92 -4.23 -9.26
CA ARG A 93 -6.77 -4.83 -8.59
C ARG A 93 -5.55 -3.95 -8.73
N CYS A 94 -4.84 -3.76 -7.63
CA CYS A 94 -3.51 -3.18 -7.57
C CYS A 94 -2.50 -4.27 -7.17
N VAL A 95 -1.45 -4.44 -7.96
CA VAL A 95 -0.25 -5.19 -7.53
C VAL A 95 0.67 -4.20 -6.84
N LEU A 96 1.03 -4.47 -5.58
CA LEU A 96 1.78 -3.51 -4.78
C LEU A 96 3.23 -3.32 -5.27
N LYS A 97 3.70 -2.08 -5.17
CA LYS A 97 5.06 -1.64 -5.53
C LYS A 97 5.80 -1.07 -4.32
N GLY A 98 7.14 -1.16 -4.35
CA GLY A 98 8.01 -0.47 -3.42
C GLY A 98 8.70 -1.42 -2.45
N HIS A 99 8.14 -1.62 -1.26
CA HIS A 99 8.84 -2.33 -0.18
C HIS A 99 9.16 -3.80 -0.57
N PRO A 100 10.41 -4.28 -0.40
CA PRO A 100 10.80 -5.62 -0.86
C PRO A 100 9.90 -6.75 -0.37
N ARG A 101 9.45 -6.71 0.89
CA ARG A 101 8.54 -7.73 1.46
C ARG A 101 7.16 -7.79 0.79
N LEU A 102 6.69 -6.68 0.20
CA LEU A 102 5.43 -6.66 -0.55
C LEU A 102 5.63 -7.19 -1.97
N VAL A 103 6.72 -6.74 -2.62
CA VAL A 103 7.03 -7.07 -4.02
C VAL A 103 7.46 -8.53 -4.17
N SER A 104 8.25 -9.07 -3.24
CA SER A 104 8.73 -10.46 -3.28
C SER A 104 7.60 -11.48 -3.24
N ASN A 105 6.50 -11.15 -2.56
CA ASN A 105 5.36 -12.02 -2.36
C ASN A 105 4.26 -11.82 -3.41
N ASN A 106 4.50 -10.96 -4.42
CA ASN A 106 3.48 -10.55 -5.40
C ASN A 106 2.17 -10.12 -4.70
N SER A 107 2.31 -9.25 -3.71
CA SER A 107 1.19 -8.83 -2.85
C SER A 107 0.17 -8.03 -3.66
N THR A 108 -1.11 -8.41 -3.57
CA THR A 108 -2.18 -7.72 -4.29
C THR A 108 -3.22 -7.17 -3.34
N LEU A 109 -3.83 -6.06 -3.77
CA LEU A 109 -5.00 -5.46 -3.13
C LEU A 109 -6.09 -5.38 -4.20
N THR A 110 -7.24 -5.99 -3.93
CA THR A 110 -8.34 -6.10 -4.88
C THR A 110 -9.62 -5.56 -4.26
N LEU A 111 -10.28 -4.66 -4.99
CA LEU A 111 -11.63 -4.18 -4.72
C LEU A 111 -12.59 -4.98 -5.59
N ASN A 112 -13.36 -5.88 -4.98
CA ASN A 112 -14.35 -6.71 -5.64
C ASN A 112 -15.73 -6.05 -5.53
N ARG A 113 -16.44 -5.94 -6.65
CA ARG A 113 -17.83 -5.49 -6.66
C ARG A 113 -18.76 -6.69 -6.52
N LEU A 114 -19.69 -6.63 -5.56
CA LEU A 114 -20.74 -7.63 -5.37
C LEU A 114 -21.94 -7.33 -6.27
N ASN A 115 -22.80 -8.33 -6.50
CA ASN A 115 -24.07 -8.16 -7.22
C ASN A 115 -24.97 -7.07 -6.61
N SER A 116 -24.84 -6.81 -5.30
CA SER A 116 -25.56 -5.76 -4.57
C SER A 116 -25.06 -4.34 -4.86
N GLY A 117 -23.93 -4.18 -5.57
CA GLY A 117 -23.22 -2.89 -5.70
C GLY A 117 -22.33 -2.55 -4.50
N GLU A 118 -22.27 -3.42 -3.49
CA GLU A 118 -21.33 -3.28 -2.38
C GLU A 118 -19.91 -3.66 -2.82
N TRP A 119 -18.91 -2.99 -2.23
CA TRP A 119 -17.50 -3.23 -2.53
C TRP A 119 -16.81 -3.90 -1.36
N ASN A 120 -16.22 -5.07 -1.62
CA ASN A 120 -15.36 -5.76 -0.67
C ASN A 120 -13.88 -5.55 -1.03
N CYS A 121 -13.06 -5.18 -0.05
CA CYS A 121 -11.62 -5.09 -0.22
C CYS A 121 -10.94 -6.36 0.28
N VAL A 122 -10.22 -7.05 -0.59
CA VAL A 122 -9.49 -8.29 -0.29
C VAL A 122 -8.01 -8.10 -0.59
N THR A 123 -7.17 -8.57 0.32
CA THR A 123 -5.71 -8.56 0.18
C THR A 123 -5.18 -9.97 0.03
N GLU A 124 -4.21 -10.16 -0.88
CA GLU A 124 -3.54 -11.44 -1.08
C GLU A 124 -2.04 -11.29 -0.82
N ASN A 125 -1.44 -12.27 -0.16
CA ASN A 125 -0.01 -12.31 0.20
C ASN A 125 0.48 -11.14 1.08
N ILE A 126 -0.46 -10.47 1.79
CA ILE A 126 -0.18 -9.45 2.78
C ILE A 126 -0.47 -10.00 4.18
N GLU A 127 0.50 -9.88 5.09
CA GLU A 127 0.31 -10.21 6.51
C GLU A 127 -0.76 -9.31 7.15
N ALA A 128 -1.56 -9.86 8.06
CA ALA A 128 -2.68 -9.14 8.70
C ALA A 128 -2.29 -7.79 9.31
N ARG A 129 -1.08 -7.68 9.90
CA ARG A 129 -0.56 -6.44 10.50
C ARG A 129 -0.33 -5.30 9.50
N TRP A 130 -0.15 -5.62 8.21
CA TRP A 130 0.13 -4.67 7.14
C TRP A 130 -1.10 -4.38 6.27
N ARG A 131 -2.25 -5.01 6.55
CA ARG A 131 -3.48 -4.76 5.80
C ARG A 131 -4.02 -3.35 6.09
N PRO A 132 -4.57 -2.65 5.07
CA PRO A 132 -5.32 -1.43 5.28
C PRO A 132 -6.54 -1.67 6.18
N SER A 133 -6.99 -0.63 6.88
CA SER A 133 -8.29 -0.68 7.56
C SER A 133 -9.40 -0.95 6.54
N HIS A 134 -10.33 -1.84 6.88
CA HIS A 134 -11.48 -2.24 6.03
C HIS A 134 -11.14 -3.13 4.82
N CYS A 135 -9.96 -3.75 4.80
CA CYS A 135 -9.62 -4.80 3.86
C CYS A 135 -9.34 -6.10 4.60
N ASP A 136 -9.91 -7.20 4.10
CA ASP A 136 -9.70 -8.54 4.63
C ASP A 136 -8.51 -9.26 4.00
#